data_AF-A0A2D9XLJ6-F1
#
_entry.id   AF-A0A2D9XLJ6-F1
#
_cell.length_a   1.000
_cell.length_b   1.000
_cell.length_c   1.000
_cell.angle_alpha   90.00
_cell.angle_beta   90.00
_cell.angle_gamma   90.00
#
_symmetry.space_group_name_H-M   'P 1'
#
loop_
_entity.id
_entity.type
_entity.pdbx_description
1 polymer ?
#
loop_
_entity_poly.entity_id
_entity_poly.type
_entity_poly.pdbx_seq_one_letter_code
_entity_poly.pdbx_strand_id
1 'polypeptide(L)' 'MARKEKFKKGIKKAAISVSLAIGPILVMYAAGQEGVVYTYMQMVGTLCMCGSLIFGFLAIKEILDGFFNE' A
#
# COMPACT_ATOMS: atom_id res chain seq x y z
N MET A 1 -6.20 24.08 -11.59
CA MET A 1 -4.92 23.38 -11.30
C MET A 1 -5.11 22.22 -10.31
N ALA A 2 -5.99 22.34 -9.32
CA ALA A 2 -6.23 21.33 -8.28
C ALA A 2 -6.55 19.91 -8.79
N ARG A 3 -7.30 19.76 -9.89
CA ARG A 3 -7.65 18.45 -10.47
C ARG A 3 -6.42 17.61 -10.86
N LYS A 4 -5.49 18.20 -11.62
CA LYS A 4 -4.27 17.50 -12.07
C LYS A 4 -3.39 17.12 -10.87
N GLU A 5 -3.38 17.94 -9.83
CA GLU A 5 -2.62 17.66 -8.60
C GLU A 5 -3.25 16.53 -7.77
N LYS A 6 -4.57 16.55 -7.55
CA LYS A 6 -5.31 15.45 -6.88
C LYS A 6 -5.07 14.12 -7.62
N PHE A 7 -5.16 14.13 -8.94
CA PHE A 7 -4.97 12.95 -9.77
C PHE A 7 -3.53 12.41 -9.71
N LYS A 8 -2.52 13.29 -9.84
CA LYS A 8 -1.10 12.91 -9.72
C LYS A 8 -0.77 12.35 -8.33
N LYS A 9 -1.37 12.93 -7.29
CA LYS A 9 -1.19 12.48 -5.90
C LYS A 9 -1.84 11.11 -5.66
N GLY A 10 -3.04 10.89 -6.20
CA GLY A 10 -3.71 9.59 -6.19
C GLY A 10 -2.91 8.50 -6.91
N ILE A 11 -2.37 8.77 -8.11
CA ILE A 11 -1.49 7.83 -8.83
C ILE A 11 -0.22 7.52 -8.02
N LYS A 12 0.40 8.53 -7.40
CA LYS A 12 1.59 8.31 -6.55
C LYS A 12 1.28 7.37 -5.38
N LYS A 13 0.11 7.53 -4.73
CA LYS A 13 -0.34 6.63 -3.66
C LYS A 13 -0.67 5.24 -4.18
N ALA A 14 -1.24 5.12 -5.38
CA ALA A 14 -1.48 3.83 -6.01
C ALA A 14 -0.16 3.09 -6.27
N ALA A 15 0.86 3.78 -6.78
CA ALA A 15 2.18 3.20 -6.97
C ALA A 15 2.79 2.70 -5.65
N ILE A 16 2.69 3.49 -4.57
CA ILE A 16 3.13 3.08 -3.23
C ILE A 16 2.36 1.84 -2.76
N SER A 17 1.04 1.81 -2.94
CA SER A 17 0.20 0.66 -2.59
C SER A 17 0.65 -0.61 -3.32
N VAL A 18 0.90 -0.52 -4.63
CA VAL A 18 1.38 -1.65 -5.43
C VAL A 18 2.76 -2.11 -4.98
N SER A 19 3.70 -1.19 -4.68
CA SER A 19 5.01 -1.56 -4.14
C SER A 19 4.92 -2.28 -2.79
N LEU A 20 3.96 -1.90 -1.94
CA LEU A 20 3.72 -2.52 -0.64
C LEU A 20 2.92 -3.85 -0.74
N ALA A 21 2.37 -4.18 -1.91
CA ALA A 21 1.65 -5.43 -2.14
C ALA A 21 2.57 -6.68 -2.09
N ILE A 22 3.87 -6.51 -1.88
CA ILE A 22 4.79 -7.59 -1.52
C ILE A 22 4.55 -8.14 -0.09
N GLY A 23 3.78 -7.42 0.74
CA GLY A 23 3.48 -7.81 2.13
C GLY A 23 2.99 -9.26 2.30
N PRO A 24 1.95 -9.72 1.57
CA PRO A 24 1.51 -11.11 1.61
C PRO A 24 2.60 -12.14 1.28
N ILE A 25 3.48 -11.83 0.32
CA ILE A 25 4.61 -12.70 -0.05
C ILE A 25 5.59 -12.81 1.12
N LEU A 26 5.91 -11.68 1.77
CA LEU A 26 6.76 -11.65 2.96
C LEU A 26 6.16 -12.43 4.13
N VAL A 27 4.85 -12.33 4.36
CA VAL A 27 4.14 -13.09 5.40
C VAL A 27 4.16 -14.59 5.11
N MET A 28 3.91 -15.00 3.86
CA MET A 28 3.99 -16.42 3.48
C MET A 28 5.41 -16.97 3.59
N TYR A 29 6.41 -16.17 3.22
CA TYR A 29 7.82 -16.56 3.34
C TYR A 29 8.26 -16.64 4.81
N ALA A 30 7.76 -15.76 5.67
CA ALA A 30 8.03 -15.78 7.10
C ALA A 30 7.61 -17.11 7.74
N ALA A 31 6.49 -17.71 7.31
CA ALA A 31 5.98 -18.97 7.85
C ALA A 31 6.96 -20.15 7.76
N GLY A 32 7.96 -20.09 6.87
CA GLY A 32 9.03 -21.09 6.75
C GLY A 32 10.30 -20.78 7.55
N GLN A 33 10.32 -19.69 8.33
CA GLN A 33 11.47 -19.26 9.12
C GLN A 33 11.25 -19.51 10.62
N GLU A 34 12.33 -19.60 11.39
CA GLU A 34 12.27 -19.77 12.85
C GLU A 34 12.84 -18.56 13.60
N GLY A 35 12.42 -18.42 14.86
CA GLY A 35 12.99 -17.47 15.81
C GLY A 35 12.80 -16.00 15.42
N VAL A 36 13.88 -15.23 15.52
CA VAL A 36 13.85 -13.76 15.37
C VAL A 36 13.53 -13.34 13.93
N VAL A 37 13.96 -14.12 12.94
CA VAL A 37 13.72 -13.84 11.52
C VAL A 37 12.23 -13.98 11.17
N TYR A 38 11.55 -15.00 11.71
CA TYR A 38 10.10 -15.15 11.61
C TYR A 38 9.40 -13.87 12.07
N THR A 39 9.71 -13.43 13.29
CA THR A 39 9.04 -12.28 13.91
C THR A 39 9.25 -10.99 13.12
N TYR A 40 10.49 -10.72 12.65
CA TYR A 40 10.75 -9.53 11.82
C TYR A 40 10.02 -9.59 10.48
N MET A 41 10.10 -10.71 9.76
CA MET A 41 9.45 -10.85 8.46
C MET A 41 7.92 -10.81 8.59
N GLN A 42 7.37 -11.40 9.65
CA GLN A 42 5.94 -11.37 9.93
C GLN A 42 5.46 -9.94 10.25
N MET A 43 6.19 -9.19 11.07
CA MET A 43 5.85 -7.79 11.36
C MET A 43 5.96 -6.91 10.12
N VAL A 44 7.07 -6.98 9.38
CA VAL A 44 7.30 -6.17 8.18
C VAL A 44 6.27 -6.52 7.09
N GLY A 45 6.03 -7.81 6.85
CA GLY A 45 5.04 -8.26 5.88
C GLY A 45 3.61 -7.80 6.22
N THR A 46 3.24 -7.88 7.50
CA THR A 46 1.93 -7.39 7.98
C THR A 46 1.82 -5.87 7.81
N LEU A 47 2.86 -5.11 8.16
CA LEU A 47 2.88 -3.66 7.97
C LEU A 47 2.79 -3.26 6.49
N CYS A 48 3.50 -3.96 5.60
CA CYS A 48 3.38 -3.77 4.16
C CYS A 48 1.96 -4.07 3.66
N MET A 49 1.32 -5.12 4.17
CA MET A 49 -0.05 -5.48 3.79
C MET A 49 -1.06 -4.43 4.27
N CYS A 50 -0.97 -3.96 5.51
CA CYS A 50 -1.82 -2.87 6.00
C CYS A 50 -1.56 -1.57 5.23
N GLY A 51 -0.29 -1.24 4.98
CA GLY A 51 0.09 -0.06 4.20
C GLY A 51 -0.44 -0.09 2.78
N SER A 52 -0.37 -1.23 2.08
CA SER A 52 -0.87 -1.35 0.72
C SER A 52 -2.37 -1.09 0.63
N LEU A 53 -3.15 -1.60 1.59
CA LEU A 53 -4.60 -1.36 1.67
C LEU A 53 -4.90 0.12 1.94
N ILE A 54 -4.27 0.72 2.94
CA ILE A 54 -4.50 2.13 3.31
C ILE A 54 -4.17 3.06 2.15
N PHE A 55 -2.99 2.90 1.54
CA PHE A 55 -2.61 3.73 0.39
C PHE A 55 -3.47 3.44 -0.83
N GLY A 56 -3.96 2.21 -1.02
CA GLY A 56 -4.89 1.84 -2.09
C GLY A 56 -6.23 2.58 -1.96
N PHE A 57 -6.85 2.54 -0.78
CA PHE A 57 -8.09 3.28 -0.52
C PHE A 57 -7.91 4.79 -0.66
N LEU A 58 -6.81 5.35 -0.13
CA LEU A 58 -6.51 6.78 -0.26
C LEU A 58 -6.25 7.18 -1.72
N ALA A 59 -5.64 6.30 -2.52
CA ALA A 59 -5.41 6.55 -3.94
C ALA A 59 -6.74 6.59 -4.71
N ILE A 60 -7.61 5.60 -4.50
CA ILE A 60 -8.94 5.54 -5.12
C ILE A 60 -9.73 6.79 -4.74
N LYS A 61 -9.74 7.17 -3.45
CA LYS A 61 -10.43 8.37 -2.98
C LYS A 61 -9.91 9.63 -3.68
N GLU A 62 -8.59 9.86 -3.72
CA GLU A 62 -8.04 11.07 -4.37
C GLU A 62 -8.25 11.09 -5.89
N ILE A 63 -8.25 9.92 -6.54
CA ILE A 63 -8.58 9.80 -7.97
C ILE A 63 -10.05 10.14 -8.21
N LEU A 64 -10.97 9.56 -7.44
CA LEU A 64 -12.41 9.82 -7.55
C LEU A 64 -12.76 11.27 -7.21
N ASP A 65 -12.16 11.84 -6.16
CA ASP A 65 -12.31 13.26 -5.82
C ASP A 65 -11.79 14.17 -6.94
N GLY A 66 -10.77 13.75 -7.68
CA GLY A 66 -10.31 14.45 -8.88
C GLY A 66 -11.24 14.32 -10.10
N PHE A 67 -12.16 13.36 -10.12
CA PHE A 67 -13.12 13.16 -11.21
C PHE A 67 -14.50 13.78 -10.92
N PHE A 68 -14.99 13.66 -9.69
CA PHE A 68 -16.38 13.95 -9.34
C PHE A 68 -16.56 15.19 -8.44
N ASN A 69 -15.53 15.59 -7.71
CA ASN A 69 -15.57 16.73 -6.78
C ASN A 69 -14.60 17.81 -7.29
N GLU A 70 -15.05 18.55 -8.33
CA GLU A 70 -14.34 19.70 -8.90
C GLU A 70 -13.89 20.69 -7.82
#